data_AF-A0A6A4KQW0-F1
#
_entry.id   AF-A0A6A4KQW0-F1
#
_cell.length_a   1.000
_cell.length_b   1.000
_cell.length_c   1.000
_cell.angle_alpha   90.00
_cell.angle_beta   90.00
_cell.angle_gamma   90.00
#
_symmetry.space_group_name_H-M   'P 1'
#
loop_
_entity.id
_entity.type
_entity.pdbx_description
1 polymer ?
#
loop_
_entity_poly.entity_id
_entity_poly.type
_entity_poly.pdbx_seq_one_letter_code
_entity_poly.pdbx_strand_id
1 'polypeptide(L)'
;SPDGDLIDCVLSHQQPAFDHPQLKGQNPLESPETPKGENPDEMVSENHQLWSLSGESCPEGTIPIRRTTEQDVLRASSIQRFGRKIRRPIRRDSSSNGHEHAVGYVSGQEYYGAKASINVWAPRVANQYEFSLSQMWVISGSFGNDLNTIEAGWQSDAYQATGCYNLLCSGFVQTNNRIAIGAAISPRSSYKGGQYDISLLVWKNINIVICNKFMQDPKHGNWWLQFGSGPLVGYWPSFLFTHLRNHANMVQFGGEVVNTRPSGTHTLTQMGSGHFSGEGFGKASYFRNLQVVDWDNSLIPVSNLRVLADHPNCYDIRGGINNVWGNYFYYGGPGRNVRCP
;
A
#
# COMPACT_ATOMS: atom_id res chain seq x y z
N SER A 1 -0.32 10.03 -20.68
CA SER A 1 -1.53 9.63 -19.94
C SER A 1 -2.58 10.74 -19.96
N PRO A 2 -3.90 10.45 -19.90
CA PRO A 2 -4.98 11.46 -19.90
C PRO A 2 -4.93 12.49 -18.76
N ASP A 3 -4.28 12.16 -17.65
CA ASP A 3 -4.02 13.04 -16.50
C ASP A 3 -2.76 13.92 -16.65
N GLY A 4 -2.06 13.83 -17.78
CA GLY A 4 -0.82 14.58 -18.05
C GLY A 4 0.45 13.89 -17.58
N ASP A 5 0.36 12.72 -16.92
CA ASP A 5 1.53 11.96 -16.53
C ASP A 5 2.29 11.43 -17.77
N LEU A 6 3.62 11.50 -17.67
CA LEU A 6 4.56 10.90 -18.63
C LEU A 6 5.14 9.63 -18.01
N ILE A 7 5.08 8.53 -18.76
CA ILE A 7 5.61 7.23 -18.36
C ILE A 7 6.82 6.92 -19.25
N ASP A 8 7.96 6.71 -18.62
CA ASP A 8 9.20 6.30 -19.27
C ASP A 8 9.37 4.79 -19.19
N CYS A 9 9.71 4.15 -20.30
CA CYS A 9 10.09 2.75 -20.32
C CYS A 9 11.61 2.63 -20.11
N VAL A 10 12.00 2.20 -18.91
CA VAL A 10 13.42 2.07 -18.52
C VAL A 10 13.82 0.60 -18.57
N LEU A 11 15.03 0.31 -19.06
CA LEU A 11 15.57 -1.04 -19.04
C LEU A 11 15.48 -1.62 -17.63
N SER A 12 14.97 -2.84 -17.51
CA SER A 12 14.62 -3.42 -16.21
C SER A 12 15.82 -3.50 -15.24
N HIS A 13 17.04 -3.71 -15.75
CA HIS A 13 18.29 -3.74 -14.98
C HIS A 13 18.88 -2.34 -14.67
N GLN A 14 18.28 -1.25 -15.15
CA GLN A 14 18.71 0.13 -14.92
C GLN A 14 17.74 0.91 -14.03
N GLN A 15 16.78 0.22 -13.42
CA GLN A 15 15.77 0.84 -12.56
C GLN A 15 16.37 1.39 -11.23
N PRO A 16 15.71 2.37 -10.58
CA PRO A 16 16.18 3.00 -9.35
C PRO A 16 16.44 2.03 -8.18
N ALA A 17 15.84 0.84 -8.19
CA ALA A 17 16.08 -0.19 -7.18
C ALA A 17 17.59 -0.52 -7.03
N PHE A 18 18.34 -0.46 -8.14
CA PHE A 18 19.75 -0.84 -8.20
C PHE A 18 20.71 0.29 -7.78
N ASP A 19 20.18 1.47 -7.43
CA ASP A 19 20.95 2.50 -6.71
C ASP A 19 21.23 2.08 -5.26
N HIS A 20 20.48 1.10 -4.73
CA HIS A 20 20.75 0.52 -3.43
C HIS A 20 22.10 -0.24 -3.44
N PRO A 21 23.04 0.04 -2.51
CA PRO A 21 24.37 -0.56 -2.52
C PRO A 21 24.38 -2.09 -2.54
N GLN A 22 23.41 -2.73 -1.89
CA GLN A 22 23.30 -4.19 -1.84
C GLN A 22 22.59 -4.82 -3.06
N LEU A 23 21.96 -4.02 -3.92
CA LEU A 23 21.28 -4.51 -5.14
C LEU A 23 22.05 -4.19 -6.41
N LYS A 24 23.00 -3.26 -6.35
CA LYS A 24 23.76 -2.79 -7.51
C LYS A 24 24.35 -3.94 -8.33
N GLY A 25 24.06 -3.93 -9.64
CA GLY A 25 24.56 -4.93 -10.60
C GLY A 25 23.80 -6.26 -10.62
N GLN A 26 22.71 -6.39 -9.85
CA GLN A 26 21.81 -7.54 -9.96
C GLN A 26 20.81 -7.32 -11.10
N ASN A 27 20.23 -8.43 -11.59
CA ASN A 27 19.11 -8.41 -12.53
C ASN A 27 17.80 -8.76 -11.80
N PRO A 28 16.65 -8.28 -12.29
CA PRO A 28 15.35 -8.68 -11.74
C PRO A 28 15.15 -10.19 -11.81
N LEU A 29 14.57 -10.77 -10.75
CA LEU A 29 14.24 -12.20 -10.68
C LEU A 29 13.04 -12.56 -11.56
N GLU A 30 12.97 -13.84 -11.93
CA GLU A 30 11.76 -14.43 -12.50
C GLU A 30 10.62 -14.50 -11.46
N SER A 31 9.39 -14.57 -11.97
CA SER A 31 8.18 -14.60 -11.17
C SER A 31 8.04 -15.89 -10.34
N PRO A 32 7.66 -15.84 -9.05
CA PRO A 32 7.47 -17.02 -8.21
C PRO A 32 6.08 -17.65 -8.44
N GLU A 33 5.85 -18.82 -7.83
CA GLU A 33 4.51 -19.37 -7.68
C GLU A 33 3.64 -18.51 -6.75
N THR A 34 2.39 -18.29 -7.16
CA THR A 34 1.37 -17.59 -6.36
C THR A 34 0.82 -18.49 -5.23
N PRO A 35 0.26 -17.92 -4.15
CA PRO A 35 -0.37 -18.71 -3.09
C PRO A 35 -1.52 -19.60 -3.58
N LYS A 36 -1.73 -20.73 -2.92
CA LYS A 36 -2.88 -21.60 -3.16
C LYS A 36 -4.17 -20.88 -2.78
N GLY A 37 -5.21 -21.07 -3.60
CA GLY A 37 -6.49 -20.38 -3.43
C GLY A 37 -6.57 -19.02 -4.14
N GLU A 38 -5.51 -18.59 -4.84
CA GLU A 38 -5.60 -17.50 -5.80
C GLU A 38 -6.42 -17.97 -7.02
N ASN A 39 -7.58 -17.35 -7.26
CA ASN A 39 -8.46 -17.71 -8.38
C ASN A 39 -7.97 -17.05 -9.69
N PRO A 40 -7.54 -17.82 -10.69
CA PRO A 40 -7.20 -17.29 -12.01
C PRO A 40 -8.43 -16.79 -12.78
N ASP A 41 -9.64 -17.26 -12.46
CA ASP A 41 -10.86 -16.89 -13.19
C ASP A 41 -11.38 -15.47 -12.87
N GLU A 42 -10.81 -14.78 -11.87
CA GLU A 42 -10.99 -13.33 -11.69
C GLU A 42 -10.04 -12.50 -12.57
N MET A 43 -9.32 -13.11 -13.52
CA MET A 43 -8.43 -12.47 -14.52
C MET A 43 -9.16 -11.60 -15.56
N VAL A 44 -10.13 -10.78 -15.14
CA VAL A 44 -10.52 -9.62 -15.93
C VAL A 44 -9.35 -8.65 -15.87
N SER A 45 -8.73 -8.41 -17.02
CA SER A 45 -7.69 -7.37 -17.21
C SER A 45 -8.32 -5.99 -17.01
N GLU A 46 -8.62 -5.64 -15.77
CA GLU A 46 -9.08 -4.31 -15.43
C GLU A 46 -7.86 -3.39 -15.44
N ASN A 47 -7.81 -2.53 -16.47
CA ASN A 47 -6.84 -1.45 -16.52
C ASN A 47 -7.23 -0.41 -15.47
N HIS A 48 -6.62 -0.54 -14.29
CA HIS A 48 -6.87 0.36 -13.18
C HIS A 48 -6.02 1.64 -13.24
N GLN A 49 -5.17 1.83 -14.26
CA GLN A 49 -4.30 3.00 -14.36
C GLN A 49 -4.64 3.85 -15.59
N LEU A 50 -4.73 5.17 -15.40
CA LEU A 50 -5.13 6.10 -16.47
C LEU A 50 -4.23 6.01 -17.71
N TRP A 51 -2.93 5.79 -17.51
CA TRP A 51 -1.96 5.74 -18.61
C TRP A 51 -2.13 4.51 -19.50
N SER A 52 -2.62 3.39 -18.97
CA SER A 52 -2.79 2.14 -19.72
C SER A 52 -4.24 1.87 -20.12
N LEU A 53 -5.17 2.83 -19.95
CA LEU A 53 -6.58 2.68 -20.33
C LEU A 53 -6.76 2.24 -21.80
N SER A 54 -5.90 2.71 -22.69
CA SER A 54 -5.91 2.38 -24.12
C SER A 54 -5.18 1.05 -24.44
N GLY A 55 -4.77 0.29 -23.43
CA GLY A 55 -4.00 -0.95 -23.58
C GLY A 55 -2.48 -0.75 -23.75
N GLU A 56 -1.98 0.45 -23.46
CA GLU A 56 -0.55 0.76 -23.54
C GLU A 56 0.26 -0.01 -22.49
N SER A 57 1.44 -0.49 -22.88
CA SER A 57 2.42 -1.12 -21.99
C SER A 57 3.84 -0.87 -22.49
N CYS A 58 4.83 -0.93 -21.61
CA CYS A 58 6.23 -0.81 -22.00
C CYS A 58 6.72 -2.05 -22.76
N PRO A 59 7.73 -1.92 -23.66
CA PRO A 59 8.33 -3.05 -24.34
C PRO A 59 8.88 -4.12 -23.38
N GLU A 60 8.98 -5.36 -23.86
CA GLU A 60 9.61 -6.45 -23.11
C GLU A 60 11.05 -6.09 -22.69
N GLY A 61 11.46 -6.47 -21.49
CA GLY A 61 12.76 -6.11 -20.91
C GLY A 61 12.84 -4.68 -20.35
N THR A 62 11.74 -3.92 -20.38
CA THR A 62 11.63 -2.59 -19.75
C THR A 62 10.53 -2.54 -18.71
N ILE A 63 10.58 -1.54 -17.84
CA ILE A 63 9.56 -1.25 -16.84
C ILE A 63 9.04 0.19 -17.00
N PRO A 64 7.74 0.46 -16.80
CA PRO A 64 7.21 1.81 -16.78
C PRO A 64 7.57 2.51 -15.46
N ILE A 65 8.17 3.68 -15.57
CA ILE A 65 8.48 4.59 -14.47
C ILE A 65 7.76 5.91 -14.74
N ARG A 66 6.95 6.37 -13.79
CA ARG A 66 6.36 7.70 -13.86
C ARG A 66 7.45 8.75 -13.74
N ARG A 67 7.56 9.62 -14.74
CA ARG A 67 8.59 10.66 -14.78
C ARG A 67 8.37 11.69 -13.67
N THR A 68 9.41 11.93 -12.89
CA THR A 68 9.46 13.04 -11.93
C THR A 68 9.48 14.38 -12.69
N THR A 69 8.50 15.23 -12.43
CA THR A 69 8.40 16.57 -13.02
C THR A 69 9.20 17.60 -12.21
N GLU A 70 9.49 18.76 -12.79
CA GLU A 70 10.11 19.89 -12.07
C GLU A 70 9.25 20.30 -10.86
N GLN A 71 7.93 20.30 -11.03
CA GLN A 71 7.01 20.55 -9.91
C GLN A 71 7.25 19.52 -8.80
N ASP A 72 7.40 18.23 -9.12
CA ASP A 72 7.68 17.21 -8.12
C ASP A 72 8.97 17.47 -7.34
N VAL A 73 10.03 17.93 -8.01
CA VAL A 73 11.32 18.29 -7.40
C VAL A 73 11.22 19.55 -6.54
N LEU A 74 10.56 20.60 -7.04
CA LEU A 74 10.36 21.87 -6.33
C LEU A 74 9.49 21.72 -5.07
N ARG A 75 8.68 20.66 -4.99
CA ARG A 75 7.89 20.30 -3.80
C ARG A 75 8.75 19.71 -2.68
N ALA A 76 9.94 19.19 -2.97
CA ALA A 76 10.92 18.88 -1.94
C ALA A 76 11.68 20.14 -1.53
N SER A 77 11.75 20.40 -0.22
CA SER A 77 12.48 21.57 0.33
C SER A 77 13.96 21.69 -0.12
N SER A 78 14.55 20.62 -0.67
CA SER A 78 15.77 20.66 -1.49
C SER A 78 15.90 19.38 -2.32
N ILE A 79 16.69 19.41 -3.41
CA ILE A 79 17.07 18.23 -4.21
C ILE A 79 17.70 17.14 -3.32
N GLN A 80 18.50 17.54 -2.33
CA GLN A 80 19.14 16.63 -1.37
C GLN A 80 18.15 15.97 -0.40
N ARG A 81 16.94 16.53 -0.27
CA ARG A 81 15.83 16.05 0.55
C ARG A 81 14.70 15.42 -0.27
N PHE A 82 14.74 15.53 -1.60
CA PHE A 82 13.83 14.83 -2.49
C PHE A 82 14.00 13.31 -2.30
N GLY A 83 12.90 12.60 -2.05
CA GLY A 83 12.97 11.18 -1.68
C GLY A 83 13.56 10.91 -0.29
N ARG A 84 13.54 11.86 0.66
CA ARG A 84 13.90 11.62 2.07
C ARG A 84 12.77 12.02 3.02
N LYS A 85 12.51 11.18 4.04
CA LYS A 85 11.56 11.53 5.12
C LYS A 85 12.08 12.74 5.90
N ILE A 86 11.30 13.83 5.93
CA ILE A 86 11.68 15.07 6.64
C ILE A 86 11.65 14.81 8.16
N ARG A 87 12.79 14.91 8.83
CA ARG A 87 12.87 14.93 10.30
C ARG A 87 12.54 16.34 10.80
N ARG A 88 11.30 16.61 11.21
CA ARG A 88 10.93 17.87 11.89
C ARG A 88 11.16 17.76 13.41
N PRO A 89 11.57 18.84 14.11
CA PRO A 89 11.61 18.86 15.57
C PRO A 89 10.19 18.75 16.13
N ILE A 90 9.97 17.78 17.00
CA ILE A 90 8.67 17.31 17.47
C ILE A 90 8.16 18.19 18.62
N ARG A 91 6.90 18.63 18.58
CA ARG A 91 6.16 19.00 19.81
C ARG A 91 5.70 17.71 20.48
N ARG A 92 6.21 17.45 21.69
CA ARG A 92 6.06 16.19 22.45
C ARG A 92 4.64 15.86 22.94
N ASP A 93 3.61 16.59 22.53
CA ASP A 93 2.26 16.51 23.13
C ASP A 93 1.25 15.62 22.36
N SER A 94 1.61 14.99 21.24
CA SER A 94 0.75 14.00 20.59
C SER A 94 1.44 12.64 20.56
N SER A 95 0.77 11.62 21.11
CA SER A 95 1.23 10.21 21.20
C SER A 95 1.46 9.53 19.85
N SER A 96 1.11 10.20 18.75
CA SER A 96 1.47 9.91 17.38
C SER A 96 1.97 11.22 16.75
N ASN A 97 2.97 11.19 15.88
CA ASN A 97 3.63 12.36 15.26
C ASN A 97 2.73 13.18 14.29
N GLY A 98 1.46 13.43 14.66
CA GLY A 98 0.42 14.00 13.83
C GLY A 98 -0.31 12.98 12.95
N HIS A 99 0.03 11.69 13.03
CA HIS A 99 -0.62 10.64 12.23
C HIS A 99 -1.85 10.11 12.97
N GLU A 100 -2.96 9.89 12.27
CA GLU A 100 -4.18 9.35 12.85
C GLU A 100 -4.70 8.21 11.99
N HIS A 101 -5.06 7.10 12.64
CA HIS A 101 -5.37 5.85 11.97
C HIS A 101 -6.80 5.41 12.23
N ALA A 102 -7.39 4.71 11.25
CA ALA A 102 -8.56 3.86 11.41
C ALA A 102 -8.28 2.53 10.68
N VAL A 103 -7.95 1.49 11.45
CA VAL A 103 -7.36 0.25 10.95
C VAL A 103 -8.06 -1.00 11.48
N GLY A 104 -8.25 -1.97 10.59
CA GLY A 104 -8.49 -3.36 10.92
C GLY A 104 -7.16 -4.12 10.99
N TYR A 105 -6.96 -4.99 11.98
CA TYR A 105 -5.71 -5.72 12.13
C TYR A 105 -5.90 -7.14 12.67
N VAL A 106 -4.91 -7.98 12.36
CA VAL A 106 -4.68 -9.29 12.97
C VAL A 106 -3.25 -9.39 13.47
N SER A 107 -3.05 -10.06 14.60
CA SER A 107 -1.74 -10.20 15.23
C SER A 107 -1.63 -11.51 16.02
N GLY A 108 -0.41 -11.88 16.41
CA GLY A 108 -0.16 -13.03 17.29
C GLY A 108 0.00 -14.37 16.58
N GLN A 109 0.16 -14.36 15.25
CA GLN A 109 0.52 -15.53 14.44
C GLN A 109 1.68 -15.16 13.50
N GLU A 110 2.23 -16.15 12.82
CA GLU A 110 3.19 -15.94 11.73
C GLU A 110 2.42 -15.74 10.43
N TYR A 111 2.58 -14.56 9.82
CA TYR A 111 1.94 -14.23 8.55
C TYR A 111 3.01 -14.15 7.46
N TYR A 112 2.75 -14.81 6.34
CA TYR A 112 3.61 -14.80 5.16
C TYR A 112 3.03 -13.93 4.05
N GLY A 113 1.95 -13.21 4.31
CA GLY A 113 1.34 -12.32 3.35
C GLY A 113 -0.05 -11.88 3.75
N ALA A 114 -0.62 -11.01 2.94
CA ALA A 114 -1.95 -10.46 3.09
C ALA A 114 -2.52 -10.08 1.73
N LYS A 115 -3.83 -10.28 1.58
CA LYS A 115 -4.60 -9.90 0.40
C LYS A 115 -5.86 -9.16 0.83
N ALA A 116 -6.20 -8.10 0.09
CA ALA A 116 -7.44 -7.36 0.30
C ALA A 116 -7.87 -6.61 -0.97
N SER A 117 -9.19 -6.39 -1.09
CA SER A 117 -9.74 -5.40 -2.01
C SER A 117 -9.88 -4.06 -1.30
N ILE A 118 -9.29 -3.01 -1.86
CA ILE A 118 -9.19 -1.65 -1.30
C ILE A 118 -10.03 -0.70 -2.12
N ASN A 119 -11.05 -0.10 -1.51
CA ASN A 119 -11.90 0.88 -2.18
C ASN A 119 -11.14 2.16 -2.51
N VAL A 120 -11.31 2.68 -3.73
CA VAL A 120 -10.56 3.81 -4.27
C VAL A 120 -11.38 5.09 -4.19
N TRP A 121 -10.84 6.12 -3.52
CA TRP A 121 -11.44 7.45 -3.39
C TRP A 121 -10.43 8.56 -3.68
N ALA A 122 -10.93 9.78 -3.89
CA ALA A 122 -10.12 10.99 -3.97
C ALA A 122 -10.47 11.91 -2.78
N PRO A 123 -10.01 11.61 -1.55
CA PRO A 123 -10.30 12.42 -0.38
C PRO A 123 -9.71 13.82 -0.54
N ARG A 124 -10.43 14.82 -0.03
CA ARG A 124 -9.91 16.17 0.08
C ARG A 124 -8.85 16.21 1.17
N VAL A 125 -7.65 16.68 0.80
CA VAL A 125 -6.58 17.00 1.73
C VAL A 125 -6.58 18.50 2.00
N ALA A 126 -6.51 18.90 3.27
CA ALA A 126 -6.70 20.29 3.68
C ALA A 126 -5.53 21.22 3.28
N ASN A 127 -4.30 20.71 3.28
CA ASN A 127 -3.11 21.48 2.92
C ASN A 127 -1.97 20.57 2.43
N GLN A 128 -0.94 21.18 1.82
CA GLN A 128 0.21 20.50 1.20
C GLN A 128 1.14 19.73 2.15
N TYR A 129 0.98 19.86 3.47
CA TYR A 129 1.79 19.15 4.47
C TYR A 129 1.07 17.95 5.07
N GLU A 130 -0.13 17.66 4.58
CA GLU A 130 -0.97 16.56 5.00
C GLU A 130 -1.16 15.57 3.86
N PHE A 131 -1.54 14.35 4.21
CA PHE A 131 -1.95 13.34 3.25
C PHE A 131 -3.10 12.53 3.84
N SER A 132 -3.79 11.81 2.97
CA SER A 132 -4.68 10.71 3.31
C SER A 132 -4.31 9.50 2.46
N LEU A 133 -4.20 8.35 3.09
CA LEU A 133 -3.91 7.10 2.40
C LEU A 133 -4.86 6.00 2.82
N SER A 134 -4.94 4.97 1.98
CA SER A 134 -5.62 3.70 2.24
C SER A 134 -4.69 2.58 1.83
N GLN A 135 -4.21 1.79 2.79
CA GLN A 135 -3.19 0.80 2.52
C GLN A 135 -3.29 -0.44 3.40
N MET A 136 -2.47 -1.41 3.03
CA MET A 136 -2.21 -2.63 3.78
C MET A 136 -0.77 -2.59 4.28
N TRP A 137 -0.57 -2.97 5.54
CA TRP A 137 0.73 -3.08 6.19
C TRP A 137 1.01 -4.54 6.56
N VAL A 138 2.14 -5.06 6.12
CA VAL A 138 2.71 -6.32 6.58
C VAL A 138 3.86 -5.98 7.53
N ILE A 139 3.70 -6.34 8.82
CA ILE A 139 4.48 -5.77 9.91
C ILE A 139 5.22 -6.88 10.67
N SER A 140 6.48 -6.61 11.02
CA SER A 140 7.27 -7.46 11.92
C SER A 140 8.17 -6.62 12.83
N GLY A 141 8.49 -7.14 14.01
CA GLY A 141 9.21 -6.42 15.08
C GLY A 141 8.28 -5.75 16.10
N SER A 142 8.81 -4.78 16.85
CA SER A 142 8.09 -4.07 17.92
C SER A 142 8.02 -2.56 17.65
N PHE A 143 6.85 -1.96 17.92
CA PHE A 143 6.67 -0.51 17.86
C PHE A 143 7.66 0.22 18.79
N GLY A 144 8.35 1.23 18.27
CA GLY A 144 9.29 2.07 19.03
C GLY A 144 10.76 1.60 19.02
N ASN A 145 11.04 0.38 18.57
CA ASN A 145 12.40 -0.19 18.55
C ASN A 145 12.86 -0.53 17.14
N ASP A 146 12.37 -1.64 16.59
CA ASP A 146 12.96 -2.36 15.45
C ASP A 146 11.94 -2.72 14.37
N LEU A 147 10.86 -1.94 14.28
CA LEU A 147 9.76 -2.14 13.35
C LEU A 147 10.23 -2.21 11.88
N ASN A 148 9.75 -3.21 11.15
CA ASN A 148 9.82 -3.26 9.69
C ASN A 148 8.40 -3.37 9.13
N THR A 149 8.10 -2.59 8.09
CA THR A 149 6.81 -2.62 7.40
C THR A 149 7.03 -2.74 5.89
N ILE A 150 6.16 -3.53 5.25
CA ILE A 150 5.90 -3.45 3.82
C ILE A 150 4.50 -2.88 3.65
N GLU A 151 4.38 -1.85 2.82
CA GLU A 151 3.17 -1.04 2.71
C GLU A 151 2.77 -0.94 1.23
N ALA A 152 1.50 -1.21 0.94
CA ALA A 152 0.95 -1.12 -0.41
C ALA A 152 -0.49 -0.59 -0.38
N GLY A 153 -0.78 0.39 -1.22
CA GLY A 153 -2.07 1.07 -1.23
C GLY A 153 -2.11 2.27 -2.17
N TRP A 154 -3.08 3.16 -1.94
CA TRP A 154 -3.19 4.44 -2.64
C TRP A 154 -3.09 5.61 -1.66
N GLN A 155 -2.62 6.75 -2.14
CA GLN A 155 -2.45 7.97 -1.36
C GLN A 155 -2.97 9.19 -2.14
N SER A 156 -3.51 10.15 -1.42
CA SER A 156 -3.78 11.52 -1.84
C SER A 156 -2.98 12.45 -0.93
N ASP A 157 -2.05 13.22 -1.48
CA ASP A 157 -1.16 14.13 -0.74
C ASP A 157 -1.28 15.58 -1.24
N ALA A 158 -2.46 15.97 -1.72
CA ALA A 158 -2.68 17.25 -2.42
C ALA A 158 -1.75 17.45 -3.63
N TYR A 159 -1.27 16.36 -4.25
CA TYR A 159 -0.26 16.37 -5.32
C TYR A 159 1.05 16.99 -4.85
N GLN A 160 1.47 16.69 -3.62
CA GLN A 160 2.68 17.23 -3.00
C GLN A 160 3.40 16.06 -2.34
N ALA A 161 4.39 15.48 -3.04
CA ALA A 161 5.11 14.30 -2.57
C ALA A 161 5.71 14.52 -1.17
N THR A 162 5.05 14.03 -0.12
CA THR A 162 5.48 14.18 1.29
C THR A 162 6.38 13.05 1.75
N GLY A 163 7.47 12.75 1.04
CA GLY A 163 8.42 11.74 1.47
C GLY A 163 9.10 10.97 0.36
N CYS A 164 9.60 9.80 0.73
CA CYS A 164 10.13 8.81 -0.19
C CYS A 164 9.04 7.77 -0.35
N TYR A 165 8.35 7.78 -1.49
CA TYR A 165 7.32 6.80 -1.82
C TYR A 165 7.63 6.23 -3.20
N ASN A 166 7.08 5.05 -3.50
CA ASN A 166 7.24 4.41 -4.80
C ASN A 166 8.73 4.20 -5.14
N LEU A 167 9.10 4.34 -6.43
CA LEU A 167 10.46 4.17 -6.93
C LEU A 167 11.41 5.33 -6.56
N LEU A 168 10.94 6.34 -5.83
CA LEU A 168 11.83 7.33 -5.21
C LEU A 168 12.65 6.70 -4.07
N CYS A 169 12.18 5.57 -3.52
CA CYS A 169 12.94 4.76 -2.57
C CYS A 169 13.56 3.56 -3.28
N SER A 170 14.86 3.42 -3.13
CA SER A 170 15.56 2.21 -3.53
C SER A 170 15.15 1.05 -2.62
N GLY A 171 14.95 -0.15 -3.17
CA GLY A 171 14.69 -1.38 -2.40
C GLY A 171 13.54 -2.24 -2.92
N PHE A 172 12.63 -1.67 -3.72
CA PHE A 172 11.64 -2.43 -4.47
C PHE A 172 12.13 -2.66 -5.91
N VAL A 173 12.21 -3.90 -6.35
CA VAL A 173 12.59 -4.28 -7.72
C VAL A 173 11.33 -4.56 -8.52
N GLN A 174 11.00 -3.68 -9.46
CA GLN A 174 9.88 -3.85 -10.39
C GLN A 174 10.26 -4.80 -11.52
N THR A 175 9.36 -5.71 -11.86
CA THR A 175 9.53 -6.71 -12.93
C THR A 175 8.49 -6.57 -14.05
N ASN A 176 7.39 -5.87 -13.77
CA ASN A 176 6.27 -5.72 -14.68
C ASN A 176 6.44 -4.57 -15.67
N ASN A 177 6.02 -4.77 -16.93
CA ASN A 177 6.03 -3.75 -17.98
C ASN A 177 4.66 -3.05 -18.19
N ARG A 178 3.63 -3.38 -17.43
CA ARG A 178 2.25 -2.86 -17.56
C ARG A 178 1.77 -2.02 -16.39
N ILE A 179 2.40 -2.11 -15.22
CA ILE A 179 2.01 -1.37 -14.02
C ILE A 179 3.07 -0.32 -13.69
N ALA A 180 2.71 0.96 -13.77
CA ALA A 180 3.57 2.07 -13.37
C ALA A 180 3.30 2.43 -11.91
N ILE A 181 4.24 2.18 -11.01
CA ILE A 181 4.06 2.53 -9.59
C ILE A 181 3.97 4.05 -9.45
N GLY A 182 2.96 4.52 -8.71
CA GLY A 182 2.70 5.94 -8.51
C GLY A 182 1.89 6.62 -9.62
N ALA A 183 1.48 5.89 -10.66
CA ALA A 183 0.49 6.40 -11.62
C ALA A 183 -0.92 6.37 -11.04
N ALA A 184 -1.76 7.30 -11.51
CA ALA A 184 -3.11 7.48 -10.98
C ALA A 184 -4.01 6.26 -11.22
N ILE A 185 -4.78 5.91 -10.18
CA ILE A 185 -5.76 4.82 -10.23
C ILE A 185 -7.10 5.36 -10.75
N SER A 186 -7.72 4.63 -11.67
CA SER A 186 -9.02 4.95 -12.25
C SER A 186 -9.77 3.68 -12.65
N PRO A 187 -11.12 3.65 -12.54
CA PRO A 187 -11.99 4.71 -12.02
C PRO A 187 -11.94 4.86 -10.49
N ARG A 188 -12.40 6.02 -10.00
CA ARG A 188 -12.55 6.32 -8.56
C ARG A 188 -14.01 6.25 -8.13
N SER A 189 -14.24 5.87 -6.87
CA SER A 189 -15.58 5.81 -6.30
C SER A 189 -16.20 7.19 -6.11
N SER A 190 -17.53 7.23 -6.02
CA SER A 190 -18.31 8.45 -5.81
C SER A 190 -19.46 8.25 -4.84
N TYR A 191 -19.84 9.29 -4.10
CA TYR A 191 -20.91 9.22 -3.10
C TYR A 191 -22.26 8.91 -3.76
N LYS A 192 -22.90 7.80 -3.36
CA LYS A 192 -24.11 7.23 -3.96
C LYS A 192 -23.98 6.91 -5.47
N GLY A 193 -22.76 6.73 -5.96
CA GLY A 193 -22.48 6.37 -7.35
C GLY A 193 -21.66 5.08 -7.45
N GLY A 194 -20.99 4.88 -8.60
CA GLY A 194 -20.14 3.72 -8.83
C GLY A 194 -19.07 3.55 -7.75
N GLN A 195 -18.88 2.31 -7.29
CA GLN A 195 -17.86 1.92 -6.31
C GLN A 195 -16.83 1.04 -7.01
N TYR A 196 -15.56 1.37 -6.82
CA TYR A 196 -14.44 0.68 -7.46
C TYR A 196 -13.38 0.38 -6.41
N ASP A 197 -12.83 -0.82 -6.47
CA ASP A 197 -11.74 -1.26 -5.60
C ASP A 197 -10.63 -1.91 -6.41
N ILE A 198 -9.42 -1.87 -5.87
CA ILE A 198 -8.25 -2.58 -6.39
C ILE A 198 -7.97 -3.77 -5.49
N SER A 199 -7.53 -4.89 -6.06
CA SER A 199 -7.02 -6.02 -5.28
C SER A 199 -5.50 -5.91 -5.15
N LEU A 200 -4.97 -6.03 -3.92
CA LEU A 200 -3.53 -6.12 -3.66
C LEU A 200 -3.24 -7.41 -2.91
N LEU A 201 -2.17 -8.09 -3.30
CA LEU A 201 -1.60 -9.22 -2.58
C LEU A 201 -0.11 -8.95 -2.35
N VAL A 202 0.29 -8.97 -1.08
CA VAL A 202 1.70 -8.99 -0.68
C VAL A 202 1.97 -10.33 -0.02
N TRP A 203 2.95 -11.09 -0.49
CA TRP A 203 3.31 -12.37 0.14
C TRP A 203 4.78 -12.67 -0.02
N LYS A 204 5.28 -13.52 0.87
CA LYS A 204 6.63 -14.03 0.82
C LYS A 204 6.61 -15.36 0.08
N ASN A 205 7.37 -15.48 -1.00
CA ASN A 205 7.51 -16.77 -1.67
C ASN A 205 8.33 -17.71 -0.77
N ILE A 206 7.77 -18.82 -0.31
CA ILE A 206 8.53 -19.82 0.44
C ILE A 206 8.83 -20.95 -0.53
N ASN A 207 10.08 -21.08 -0.97
CA ASN A 207 10.49 -22.25 -1.74
C ASN A 207 10.58 -23.44 -0.77
N ILE A 208 9.48 -24.18 -0.60
CA ILE A 208 9.50 -25.47 0.09
C ILE A 208 10.18 -26.46 -0.85
N VAL A 209 11.50 -26.56 -0.78
CA VAL A 209 12.21 -27.71 -1.33
C VAL A 209 11.87 -28.89 -0.42
N ILE A 210 10.97 -29.76 -0.87
CA ILE A 210 10.80 -31.09 -0.29
C ILE A 210 12.11 -31.84 -0.55
N CYS A 211 13.07 -31.69 0.35
CA CYS A 211 14.37 -32.35 0.26
C CYS A 211 14.18 -33.83 0.59
N ASN A 212 14.01 -34.66 -0.45
CA ASN A 212 14.99 -35.73 -0.62
C ASN A 212 16.03 -35.19 -1.59
N LYS A 213 17.24 -34.89 -1.08
CA LYS A 213 18.48 -34.56 -1.80
C LYS A 213 18.91 -33.08 -1.72
N PHE A 214 19.86 -32.86 -0.82
CA PHE A 214 20.75 -31.71 -0.62
C PHE A 214 20.13 -30.37 -0.17
N MET A 215 20.40 -30.07 1.11
CA MET A 215 20.25 -28.78 1.75
C MET A 215 20.93 -27.67 0.93
N GLN A 216 20.12 -26.88 0.23
CA GLN A 216 20.39 -25.47 -0.02
C GLN A 216 19.38 -24.67 0.80
N ASP A 217 19.92 -23.70 1.53
CA ASP A 217 19.29 -22.90 2.60
C ASP A 217 17.78 -22.62 2.39
N PRO A 218 16.86 -23.25 3.16
CA PRO A 218 15.41 -23.14 2.96
C PRO A 218 14.78 -21.79 3.37
N LYS A 219 15.52 -20.67 3.35
CA LYS A 219 15.14 -19.44 4.09
C LYS A 219 15.07 -18.11 3.34
N HIS A 220 15.32 -18.00 2.03
CA HIS A 220 15.47 -16.68 1.38
C HIS A 220 14.41 -16.35 0.33
N GLY A 221 13.15 -16.58 0.67
CA GLY A 221 12.02 -16.01 -0.06
C GLY A 221 12.02 -14.50 -0.08
N ASN A 222 11.63 -13.86 -1.17
CA ASN A 222 11.39 -12.41 -1.25
C ASN A 222 9.91 -12.10 -1.05
N TRP A 223 9.62 -10.85 -0.71
CA TRP A 223 8.24 -10.38 -0.62
C TRP A 223 7.79 -9.84 -1.97
N TRP A 224 6.73 -10.39 -2.55
CA TRP A 224 6.20 -10.03 -3.84
C TRP A 224 4.93 -9.20 -3.71
N LEU A 225 4.75 -8.27 -4.65
CA LEU A 225 3.54 -7.47 -4.80
C LEU A 225 2.82 -7.89 -6.08
N GLN A 226 1.57 -8.28 -5.94
CA GLN A 226 0.62 -8.46 -7.05
C GLN A 226 -0.45 -7.38 -6.99
N PHE A 227 -0.80 -6.86 -8.15
CA PHE A 227 -1.84 -5.87 -8.36
C PHE A 227 -2.95 -6.46 -9.23
N GLY A 228 -4.20 -6.39 -8.77
CA GLY A 228 -5.34 -7.03 -9.42
C GLY A 228 -5.25 -8.56 -9.38
N SER A 229 -5.76 -9.20 -10.44
CA SER A 229 -5.92 -10.65 -10.55
C SER A 229 -4.79 -11.37 -11.31
N GLY A 230 -3.59 -10.78 -11.40
CA GLY A 230 -2.46 -11.51 -12.00
C GLY A 230 -1.15 -10.74 -12.21
N PRO A 231 -1.15 -9.44 -12.54
CA PRO A 231 0.10 -8.69 -12.71
C PRO A 231 0.98 -8.69 -11.45
N LEU A 232 2.06 -9.47 -11.49
CA LEU A 232 3.15 -9.36 -10.53
C LEU A 232 3.91 -8.09 -10.82
N VAL A 233 3.86 -7.15 -9.88
CA VAL A 233 4.46 -5.82 -10.03
C VAL A 233 5.97 -5.90 -9.82
N GLY A 234 6.40 -6.64 -8.79
CA GLY A 234 7.79 -6.74 -8.38
C GLY A 234 7.93 -7.28 -6.96
N TYR A 235 9.12 -7.10 -6.36
CA TYR A 235 9.44 -7.66 -5.06
C TYR A 235 10.37 -6.78 -4.21
N TRP A 236 10.29 -6.98 -2.89
CA TRP A 236 11.30 -6.55 -1.93
C TRP A 236 12.20 -7.74 -1.56
N PRO A 237 13.52 -7.63 -1.80
CA PRO A 237 14.49 -8.61 -1.36
C PRO A 237 14.49 -8.79 0.16
N SER A 238 14.36 -10.02 0.65
CA SER A 238 14.18 -10.27 2.09
C SER A 238 15.39 -9.89 2.94
N PHE A 239 16.59 -9.87 2.36
CA PHE A 239 17.81 -9.48 3.05
C PHE A 239 17.84 -8.00 3.47
N LEU A 240 17.00 -7.15 2.85
CA LEU A 240 16.84 -5.74 3.24
C LEU A 240 16.18 -5.59 4.61
N PHE A 241 15.50 -6.63 5.09
CA PHE A 241 14.78 -6.61 6.35
C PHE A 241 15.53 -7.34 7.46
N THR A 242 15.22 -6.97 8.70
CA THR A 242 15.62 -7.70 9.90
C THR A 242 14.57 -8.75 10.24
N HIS A 243 13.39 -8.34 10.71
CA HIS A 243 12.34 -9.24 11.16
C HIS A 243 11.48 -9.80 10.03
N LEU A 244 11.11 -8.93 9.07
CA LEU A 244 10.39 -9.35 7.87
C LEU A 244 11.24 -10.27 6.97
N ARG A 245 12.54 -10.46 7.27
CA ARG A 245 13.33 -11.50 6.61
C ARG A 245 12.72 -12.88 6.80
N ASN A 246 12.03 -13.16 7.91
CA ASN A 246 11.44 -14.46 8.19
C ASN A 246 9.95 -14.49 7.90
N HIS A 247 9.17 -13.70 8.63
CA HIS A 247 7.71 -13.60 8.53
C HIS A 247 7.24 -12.30 9.19
N ALA A 248 5.97 -11.96 8.99
CA ALA A 248 5.27 -10.92 9.74
C ALA A 248 4.65 -11.48 11.03
N ASN A 249 4.44 -10.62 12.02
CA ASN A 249 3.73 -10.94 13.26
C ASN A 249 2.39 -10.19 13.38
N MET A 250 2.13 -9.27 12.45
CA MET A 250 0.92 -8.47 12.37
C MET A 250 0.64 -8.05 10.93
N VAL A 251 -0.65 -8.00 10.58
CA VAL A 251 -1.13 -7.40 9.34
C VAL A 251 -2.16 -6.35 9.70
N GLN A 252 -2.08 -5.17 9.07
CA GLN A 252 -3.06 -4.10 9.20
C GLN A 252 -3.62 -3.70 7.84
N PHE A 253 -4.84 -3.18 7.85
CA PHE A 253 -5.57 -2.66 6.70
C PHE A 253 -6.30 -1.40 7.15
N GLY A 254 -6.37 -0.36 6.32
CA GLY A 254 -7.17 0.81 6.65
C GLY A 254 -6.57 2.12 6.19
N GLY A 255 -6.98 3.19 6.86
CA GLY A 255 -6.63 4.56 6.51
C GLY A 255 -5.69 5.21 7.51
N GLU A 256 -4.87 6.11 6.99
CA GLU A 256 -4.00 7.00 7.77
C GLU A 256 -4.12 8.41 7.21
N VAL A 257 -4.12 9.40 8.10
CA VAL A 257 -4.05 10.81 7.73
C VAL A 257 -3.00 11.53 8.58
N VAL A 258 -2.46 12.62 8.05
CA VAL A 258 -1.66 13.57 8.84
C VAL A 258 -2.52 14.77 9.22
N ASN A 259 -2.49 15.12 10.50
CA ASN A 259 -3.13 16.28 11.09
C ASN A 259 -2.07 17.25 11.61
N THR A 260 -1.80 18.31 10.84
CA THR A 260 -0.74 19.29 11.16
C THR A 260 -1.19 20.38 12.13
N ARG A 261 -2.51 20.52 12.37
CA ARG A 261 -3.13 21.51 13.28
C ARG A 261 -2.55 22.93 13.17
N PRO A 262 -2.41 23.54 11.97
CA PRO A 262 -1.73 24.82 11.81
C PRO A 262 -2.44 25.97 12.55
N SER A 263 -3.77 25.87 12.71
CA SER A 263 -4.62 26.83 13.42
C SER A 263 -5.05 26.36 14.82
N GLY A 264 -4.45 25.30 15.36
CA GLY A 264 -4.82 24.72 16.67
C GLY A 264 -6.10 23.87 16.67
N THR A 265 -6.84 23.83 15.56
CA THR A 265 -8.04 22.99 15.36
C THR A 265 -7.70 21.71 14.62
N HIS A 266 -8.57 20.71 14.68
CA HIS A 266 -8.39 19.50 13.87
C HIS A 266 -8.36 19.80 12.36
N THR A 267 -7.67 18.97 11.59
CA THR A 267 -7.63 19.09 10.13
C THR A 267 -8.98 18.79 9.46
N LEU A 268 -9.24 19.45 8.33
CA LEU A 268 -10.32 19.13 7.38
C LEU A 268 -9.94 18.02 6.37
N THR A 269 -8.76 17.43 6.49
CA THR A 269 -8.33 16.30 5.65
C THR A 269 -9.27 15.13 5.88
N GLN A 270 -9.79 14.60 4.78
CA GLN A 270 -10.71 13.47 4.79
C GLN A 270 -9.94 12.16 4.82
N MET A 271 -10.45 11.15 5.52
CA MET A 271 -9.96 9.77 5.42
C MET A 271 -10.91 8.93 4.56
N GLY A 272 -10.36 8.15 3.63
CA GLY A 272 -11.14 7.29 2.74
C GLY A 272 -12.08 8.12 1.85
N SER A 273 -13.39 7.97 2.04
CA SER A 273 -14.40 8.74 1.31
C SER A 273 -14.72 10.10 1.95
N GLY A 274 -14.20 10.37 3.15
CA GLY A 274 -14.59 11.52 3.97
C GLY A 274 -15.88 11.33 4.77
N HIS A 275 -16.48 10.14 4.72
CA HIS A 275 -17.71 9.79 5.43
C HIS A 275 -17.43 8.73 6.51
N PHE A 276 -18.22 8.78 7.58
CA PHE A 276 -18.13 7.80 8.66
C PHE A 276 -18.59 6.42 8.21
N SER A 277 -17.96 5.38 8.77
CA SER A 277 -18.21 3.96 8.53
C SER A 277 -19.67 3.55 8.67
N GLY A 278 -20.43 4.23 9.52
CA GLY A 278 -21.86 4.00 9.73
C GLY A 278 -22.73 4.26 8.48
N GLU A 279 -22.24 5.01 7.49
CA GLU A 279 -22.98 5.26 6.25
C GLU A 279 -23.00 4.07 5.29
N GLY A 280 -22.06 3.13 5.42
CA GLY A 280 -22.04 1.87 4.67
C GLY A 280 -21.73 2.00 3.16
N PHE A 281 -22.08 0.96 2.41
CA PHE A 281 -21.75 0.83 0.99
C PHE A 281 -22.27 1.99 0.15
N GLY A 282 -21.47 2.43 -0.83
CA GLY A 282 -21.80 3.56 -1.69
C GLY A 282 -21.46 4.92 -1.08
N LYS A 283 -21.03 4.98 0.18
CA LYS A 283 -20.82 6.23 0.91
C LYS A 283 -19.55 6.24 1.73
N ALA A 284 -19.35 5.22 2.56
CA ALA A 284 -18.13 5.02 3.34
C ALA A 284 -17.09 4.26 2.52
N SER A 285 -15.81 4.52 2.79
CA SER A 285 -14.73 3.70 2.25
C SER A 285 -14.74 2.33 2.90
N TYR A 286 -14.25 1.31 2.19
CA TYR A 286 -14.21 -0.06 2.70
C TYR A 286 -12.93 -0.80 2.31
N PHE A 287 -12.62 -1.82 3.11
CA PHE A 287 -11.82 -2.96 2.70
C PHE A 287 -12.72 -4.20 2.75
N ARG A 288 -12.55 -5.11 1.79
CA ARG A 288 -13.25 -6.40 1.75
C ARG A 288 -12.31 -7.53 1.32
N ASN A 289 -12.80 -8.76 1.39
CA ASN A 289 -12.05 -9.96 1.01
C ASN A 289 -10.71 -10.06 1.75
N LEU A 290 -10.72 -9.76 3.05
CA LEU A 290 -9.51 -9.75 3.87
C LEU A 290 -8.99 -11.17 4.08
N GLN A 291 -7.78 -11.42 3.60
CA GLN A 291 -7.09 -12.72 3.70
C GLN A 291 -5.64 -12.52 4.14
N VAL A 292 -5.07 -13.57 4.73
CA VAL A 292 -3.64 -13.68 5.03
C VAL A 292 -3.06 -14.91 4.37
N VAL A 293 -1.75 -14.91 4.13
CA VAL A 293 -1.02 -16.09 3.66
C VAL A 293 -0.36 -16.77 4.85
N ASP A 294 -0.60 -18.06 5.00
CA ASP A 294 -0.02 -18.86 6.07
C ASP A 294 1.32 -19.50 5.67
N TRP A 295 1.85 -20.37 6.53
CA TRP A 295 3.14 -21.03 6.34
C TRP A 295 3.15 -22.05 5.19
N ASP A 296 1.99 -22.56 4.77
CA ASP A 296 1.87 -23.56 3.71
C ASP A 296 1.65 -22.93 2.31
N ASN A 297 1.75 -21.60 2.26
CA ASN A 297 1.49 -20.74 1.12
C ASN A 297 0.03 -20.79 0.67
N SER A 298 -0.93 -20.87 1.60
CA SER A 298 -2.37 -20.79 1.31
C SER A 298 -2.97 -19.46 1.73
N LEU A 299 -3.88 -18.95 0.91
CA LEU A 299 -4.71 -17.80 1.26
C LEU A 299 -5.87 -18.24 2.16
N ILE A 300 -5.87 -17.72 3.39
CA ILE A 300 -6.90 -18.00 4.38
C ILE A 300 -7.68 -16.72 4.73
N PRO A 301 -9.01 -16.77 4.87
CA PRO A 301 -9.79 -15.65 5.36
C PRO A 301 -9.33 -15.21 6.75
N VAL A 302 -9.28 -13.90 6.98
CA VAL A 302 -9.02 -13.33 8.30
C VAL A 302 -10.15 -13.72 9.26
N SER A 303 -9.88 -14.48 10.32
CA SER A 303 -10.92 -14.97 11.26
C SER A 303 -11.08 -14.15 12.55
N ASN A 304 -10.08 -13.33 12.92
CA ASN A 304 -10.04 -12.59 14.18
C ASN A 304 -9.75 -11.09 13.96
N LEU A 305 -10.45 -10.47 13.01
CA LEU A 305 -10.27 -9.05 12.71
C LEU A 305 -10.60 -8.18 13.93
N ARG A 306 -9.62 -7.41 14.40
CA ARG A 306 -9.82 -6.35 15.38
C ARG A 306 -9.83 -5.00 14.68
N VAL A 307 -10.60 -4.04 15.18
CA VAL A 307 -10.63 -2.68 14.62
C VAL A 307 -10.22 -1.67 15.67
N LEU A 308 -9.51 -0.63 15.24
CA LEU A 308 -9.03 0.46 16.07
C LEU A 308 -9.11 1.78 15.29
N ALA A 309 -9.58 2.83 15.95
CA ALA A 309 -9.44 4.21 15.46
C ALA A 309 -8.87 5.08 16.58
N ASP A 310 -7.84 5.88 16.26
CA ASP A 310 -7.17 6.75 17.24
C ASP A 310 -8.11 7.84 17.77
N HIS A 311 -8.89 8.44 16.85
CA HIS A 311 -9.89 9.45 17.17
C HIS A 311 -11.25 9.15 16.50
N PRO A 312 -12.08 8.27 17.08
CA PRO A 312 -13.36 7.84 16.50
C PRO A 312 -14.35 8.96 16.15
N ASN A 313 -14.27 10.11 16.83
CA ASN A 313 -15.11 11.26 16.51
C ASN A 313 -14.69 12.00 15.22
N CYS A 314 -13.45 11.82 14.78
CA CYS A 314 -12.86 12.44 13.60
C CYS A 314 -12.89 11.46 12.42
N TYR A 315 -12.47 10.22 12.68
CA TYR A 315 -12.45 9.09 11.75
C TYR A 315 -12.83 7.82 12.50
N ASP A 316 -13.81 7.07 12.03
CA ASP A 316 -14.25 5.82 12.67
C ASP A 316 -14.05 4.60 11.76
N ILE A 317 -14.26 3.44 12.34
CA ILE A 317 -14.16 2.15 11.68
C ILE A 317 -15.20 1.18 12.26
N ARG A 318 -15.79 0.37 11.38
CA ARG A 318 -16.76 -0.65 11.76
C ARG A 318 -16.57 -1.92 10.93
N GLY A 319 -16.20 -3.01 11.60
CA GLY A 319 -16.06 -4.34 11.00
C GLY A 319 -17.39 -5.06 10.76
N GLY A 320 -17.38 -6.02 9.84
CA GLY A 320 -18.49 -6.91 9.54
C GLY A 320 -18.02 -8.18 8.83
N ILE A 321 -18.92 -9.17 8.76
CA ILE A 321 -18.70 -10.42 8.04
C ILE A 321 -19.96 -10.79 7.25
N ASN A 322 -19.81 -11.18 5.99
CA ASN A 322 -20.89 -11.75 5.19
C ASN A 322 -20.34 -12.69 4.10
N ASN A 323 -21.21 -13.43 3.44
CA ASN A 323 -20.82 -14.45 2.46
C ASN A 323 -20.30 -13.88 1.13
N VAL A 324 -20.46 -12.57 0.88
CA VAL A 324 -20.09 -11.93 -0.39
C VAL A 324 -18.73 -11.24 -0.28
N TRP A 325 -18.45 -10.59 0.85
CA TRP A 325 -17.24 -9.80 1.10
C TRP A 325 -16.28 -10.47 2.08
N GLY A 326 -16.65 -11.65 2.60
CA GLY A 326 -15.93 -12.30 3.69
C GLY A 326 -15.85 -11.37 4.90
N ASN A 327 -14.66 -11.27 5.49
CA ASN A 327 -14.37 -10.26 6.50
C ASN A 327 -14.08 -8.92 5.82
N TYR A 328 -14.74 -7.87 6.31
CA TYR A 328 -14.67 -6.53 5.74
C TYR A 328 -14.81 -5.48 6.84
N PHE A 329 -14.51 -4.24 6.51
CA PHE A 329 -14.87 -3.11 7.35
C PHE A 329 -15.13 -1.87 6.51
N TYR A 330 -15.98 -0.98 7.04
CA TYR A 330 -16.06 0.39 6.57
C TYR A 330 -15.20 1.28 7.47
N TYR A 331 -14.58 2.30 6.89
CA TYR A 331 -13.77 3.27 7.61
C TYR A 331 -13.83 4.65 6.94
N GLY A 332 -13.48 5.67 7.69
CA GLY A 332 -13.31 7.03 7.17
C GLY A 332 -13.88 8.09 8.08
N GLY A 333 -13.89 9.32 7.58
CA GLY A 333 -14.46 10.46 8.28
C GLY A 333 -13.99 11.78 7.70
N PRO A 334 -14.71 12.88 8.03
CA PRO A 334 -14.44 14.20 7.46
C PRO A 334 -13.25 14.91 8.11
N GLY A 335 -12.64 14.32 9.15
CA GLY A 335 -11.73 15.02 10.04
C GLY A 335 -12.52 15.99 10.92
N ARG A 336 -12.26 17.29 10.78
CA ARG A 336 -12.86 18.33 11.60
C ARG A 336 -14.37 18.37 11.44
N ASN A 337 -15.09 18.25 12.55
CA ASN A 337 -16.55 18.30 12.61
C ASN A 337 -17.02 18.70 14.02
N VAL A 338 -18.34 18.76 14.24
CA VAL A 338 -18.91 19.18 15.55
C VAL A 338 -18.49 18.30 16.74
N ARG A 339 -18.17 17.02 16.51
CA ARG A 339 -17.65 16.07 17.52
C ARG A 339 -16.12 16.02 17.58
N CYS A 340 -15.45 16.68 16.63
CA CYS A 340 -13.99 16.72 16.49
C CYS A 340 -13.56 18.14 16.02
N PRO A 341 -13.47 19.11 16.95
CA PRO A 341 -13.38 20.54 16.61
C PRO A 341 -12.04 21.03 16.07
#